data_AF-A0A919K8F6-F1
#
_entry.id   AF-A0A919K8F6-F1
#
_cell.length_a   1.000
_cell.length_b   1.000
_cell.length_c   1.000
_cell.angle_alpha   90.00
_cell.angle_beta   90.00
_cell.angle_gamma   90.00
#
_symmetry.space_group_name_H-M   'P 1'
#
loop_
_entity.id
_entity.type
_entity.pdbx_description
1 polymer ?
#
loop_
_entity_poly.entity_id
_entity_poly.type
_entity_poly.pdbx_seq_one_letter_code
_entity_poly.pdbx_strand_id
1 'polypeptide(L)'
;MTRRTWHADIPTAAYPNTGDPFDQSDATDPAPGPAGQPTADPGLGDPDDVPIGVFEARRRAELLTSARGQWAIFHRLRKVNINHATMAWRNRYHMPLSPHALAFLFQQADPTTGGVRITAATRTWLAGPESQHPLPLFDRFITVTRQHALVPDPADGDGAATEPNRAAEPGRARLHGARKAPPVWDLRTELADRCDPAMADDAFYAGLGYSTLDTPAGTFDQHCRAANSELDIPGGFCYLSNPSGTEDDLRVLTADRGAANGVGTIAIHTYEALATHPLDSDFPYAPTSIKVLLDQSPYRHVLPQMWHLDQALRHADDLRHQAADGPRTRRRSGPS
;
A
#
# COMPACT_ATOMS: atom_id res chain seq x y z
N MET A 1 -7.28 -22.09 31.84
CA MET A 1 -7.55 -20.98 30.91
C MET A 1 -6.89 -21.31 29.57
N THR A 2 -7.65 -21.93 28.67
CA THR A 2 -7.19 -22.30 27.32
C THR A 2 -7.22 -21.06 26.43
N ARG A 3 -6.08 -20.68 25.84
CA ARG A 3 -6.00 -19.66 24.78
C ARG A 3 -6.90 -20.12 23.62
N ARG A 4 -8.07 -19.50 23.44
CA ARG A 4 -8.79 -19.55 22.16
C ARG A 4 -7.94 -18.78 21.16
N THR A 5 -7.35 -19.50 20.21
CA THR A 5 -6.91 -18.93 18.93
C THR A 5 -8.15 -18.37 18.25
N TRP A 6 -8.29 -17.05 18.28
CA TRP A 6 -9.32 -16.33 17.55
C TRP A 6 -8.95 -16.39 16.06
N HIS A 7 -9.51 -17.35 15.33
CA HIS A 7 -9.60 -17.21 13.88
C HIS A 7 -10.52 -16.03 13.60
N ALA A 8 -9.99 -15.07 12.83
CA ALA A 8 -10.66 -13.84 12.50
C ALA A 8 -11.79 -14.09 11.50
N ASP A 9 -12.89 -14.67 11.95
CA ASP A 9 -14.12 -14.82 11.15
C ASP A 9 -14.85 -13.46 11.07
N ILE A 10 -14.20 -12.42 10.51
CA ILE A 10 -14.99 -11.32 9.93
C ILE A 10 -15.58 -11.88 8.65
N PRO A 11 -16.91 -11.84 8.46
CA PRO A 11 -17.51 -12.26 7.21
C PRO A 11 -16.90 -11.42 6.09
N THR A 12 -16.04 -12.08 5.33
CA THR A 12 -15.35 -11.52 4.18
C THR A 12 -16.18 -11.93 2.99
N ALA A 13 -16.57 -10.96 2.18
CA ALA A 13 -17.32 -11.27 0.99
C ALA A 13 -16.33 -11.64 -0.12
N ALA A 14 -16.22 -12.93 -0.41
CA ALA A 14 -15.51 -13.42 -1.59
C ALA A 14 -16.34 -13.04 -2.82
N TYR A 15 -15.80 -12.17 -3.66
CA TYR A 15 -16.51 -11.70 -4.85
C TYR A 15 -15.73 -12.09 -6.11
N PRO A 16 -16.42 -12.47 -7.19
CA PRO A 16 -15.77 -12.72 -8.47
C PRO A 16 -15.07 -11.44 -8.91
N ASN A 17 -13.83 -11.61 -9.38
CA ASN A 17 -13.07 -10.54 -10.01
C ASN A 17 -13.79 -10.18 -11.32
N THR A 18 -14.73 -9.24 -11.27
CA THR A 18 -15.39 -8.72 -12.47
C THR A 18 -14.33 -7.92 -13.20
N GLY A 19 -13.83 -8.46 -14.31
CA GLY A 19 -12.83 -7.82 -15.17
C GLY A 19 -13.11 -6.34 -15.34
N ASP A 20 -12.06 -5.54 -15.24
CA ASP A 20 -12.12 -4.10 -15.06
C ASP A 20 -12.67 -3.42 -16.35
N PRO A 21 -13.88 -2.82 -16.32
CA PRO A 21 -14.41 -2.15 -17.51
C PRO A 21 -13.69 -0.83 -17.81
N PHE A 22 -12.74 -0.41 -16.96
CA PHE A 22 -11.99 0.84 -17.07
C PHE A 22 -10.48 0.63 -17.25
N ASP A 23 -10.02 -0.56 -17.65
CA ASP A 23 -8.65 -0.75 -18.13
C ASP A 23 -8.50 -0.22 -19.57
N GLN A 24 -8.80 1.07 -19.75
CA GLN A 24 -8.42 1.82 -20.94
C GLN A 24 -7.04 2.40 -20.67
N SER A 25 -6.01 1.58 -20.91
CA SER A 25 -4.66 2.06 -21.16
C SER A 25 -4.63 2.79 -22.52
N ASP A 26 -5.32 3.92 -22.62
CA ASP A 26 -5.27 4.85 -23.74
C ASP A 26 -4.63 6.17 -23.26
N ALA A 27 -3.40 6.04 -22.77
CA ALA A 27 -2.44 7.13 -22.80
C ALA A 27 -1.39 6.72 -23.83
N THR A 28 -1.59 7.14 -25.08
CA THR A 28 -0.51 7.11 -26.07
C THR A 28 0.58 8.07 -25.61
N ASP A 29 1.57 7.53 -24.89
CA ASP A 29 2.84 8.22 -24.67
C ASP A 29 3.46 8.53 -26.05
N PRO A 30 3.96 9.76 -26.28
CA PRO A 30 4.70 10.07 -27.49
C PRO A 30 5.92 9.15 -27.58
N ALA A 31 6.13 8.55 -28.76
CA ALA A 31 7.21 7.61 -29.01
C ALA A 31 8.58 8.17 -28.55
N PRO A 32 9.41 7.37 -27.85
CA PRO A 32 10.73 7.80 -27.46
C PRO A 32 11.56 8.09 -28.73
N GLY A 33 12.13 9.29 -28.81
CA GLY A 33 13.08 9.65 -29.85
C GLY A 33 14.32 8.76 -29.82
N PRO A 34 15.06 8.65 -30.94
CA PRO A 34 16.19 7.72 -31.06
C PRO A 34 17.26 8.03 -30.00
N ALA A 35 17.57 7.02 -29.19
CA ALA A 35 18.63 7.05 -28.19
C ALA A 35 19.99 7.17 -28.90
N GLY A 36 20.62 8.34 -28.81
CA GLY A 36 22.04 8.49 -29.13
C GLY A 36 22.88 7.69 -28.13
N GLN A 37 23.71 6.78 -28.64
CA GLN A 37 24.68 6.06 -27.82
C GLN A 37 25.74 7.04 -27.28
N PRO A 38 25.98 7.09 -25.94
CA PRO A 38 27.13 7.81 -25.42
C PRO A 38 28.39 6.99 -25.68
N THR A 39 29.22 7.48 -26.60
CA THR A 39 30.60 7.01 -26.79
C THR A 39 31.54 7.69 -25.80
N ALA A 40 32.48 6.89 -25.28
CA ALA A 40 33.65 7.22 -24.47
C ALA A 40 33.46 7.15 -22.94
N ASP A 41 34.21 6.21 -22.36
CA ASP A 41 34.49 6.01 -20.96
C ASP A 41 35.47 7.11 -20.49
N PRO A 42 35.05 8.10 -19.69
CA PRO A 42 35.95 9.10 -19.15
C PRO A 42 36.67 8.47 -17.94
N GLY A 43 38.00 8.42 -18.00
CA GLY A 43 38.83 7.91 -16.91
C GLY A 43 38.42 8.52 -15.56
N LEU A 44 38.49 7.70 -14.51
CA LEU A 44 38.23 8.05 -13.11
C LEU A 44 38.91 9.39 -12.75
N GLY A 45 38.17 10.49 -12.90
CA GLY A 45 38.51 11.79 -12.35
C GLY A 45 38.21 11.80 -10.85
N ASP A 46 38.88 12.71 -10.16
CA ASP A 46 38.73 12.96 -8.73
C ASP A 46 37.23 13.09 -8.36
N PRO A 47 36.69 12.37 -7.35
CA PRO A 47 35.28 12.45 -6.96
C PRO A 47 34.81 13.87 -6.58
N ASP A 48 35.73 14.81 -6.34
CA ASP A 48 35.43 16.22 -6.08
C ASP A 48 35.19 17.05 -7.36
N ASP A 49 35.44 16.50 -8.55
CA ASP A 49 35.33 17.18 -9.85
C ASP A 49 34.03 16.84 -10.63
N VAL A 50 32.99 16.34 -9.94
CA VAL A 50 31.67 16.12 -10.57
C VAL A 50 31.06 17.49 -10.94
N PRO A 51 30.83 17.79 -12.22
CA PRO A 51 30.29 19.08 -12.64
C PRO A 51 28.95 19.34 -11.95
N ILE A 52 28.73 20.57 -11.46
CA ILE A 52 27.49 21.01 -10.80
C ILE A 52 26.24 20.60 -11.61
N GLY A 53 26.32 20.60 -12.95
CA GLY A 53 25.23 20.17 -13.83
C GLY A 53 24.82 18.68 -13.70
N VAL A 54 25.72 17.78 -13.29
CA VAL A 54 25.40 16.35 -13.06
C VAL A 54 24.57 16.20 -11.78
N PHE A 55 24.89 16.94 -10.72
CA PHE A 55 24.10 16.95 -9.48
C PHE A 55 22.70 17.52 -9.71
N GLU A 56 22.58 18.62 -10.45
CA GLU A 56 21.28 19.20 -10.79
C GLU A 56 20.44 18.27 -11.66
N ALA A 57 21.05 17.62 -12.66
CA ALA A 57 20.36 16.65 -13.52
C ALA A 57 19.88 15.42 -12.72
N ARG A 58 20.72 14.88 -11.84
CA ARG A 58 20.35 13.75 -10.95
C ARG A 58 19.22 14.14 -10.01
N ARG A 59 19.34 15.29 -9.33
CA ARG A 59 18.30 15.80 -8.43
C ARG A 59 16.98 16.01 -9.18
N ARG A 60 17.03 16.54 -10.40
CA ARG A 60 15.84 16.68 -11.26
C ARG A 60 15.23 15.33 -11.63
N ALA A 61 16.04 14.32 -11.95
CA ALA A 61 15.56 12.97 -12.25
C ALA A 61 14.91 12.30 -11.02
N GLU A 62 15.49 12.45 -9.84
CA GLU A 62 14.95 11.98 -8.56
C GLU A 62 13.60 12.66 -8.26
N LEU A 63 13.51 13.98 -8.43
CA LEU A 63 12.28 14.75 -8.25
C LEU A 63 11.18 14.29 -9.23
N LEU A 64 11.51 14.10 -10.52
CA LEU A 64 10.55 13.62 -11.52
C LEU A 64 10.08 12.19 -11.24
N THR A 65 10.96 11.33 -10.75
CA THR A 65 10.62 9.96 -10.37
C THR A 65 9.68 9.95 -9.17
N SER A 66 9.97 10.77 -8.15
CA SER A 66 9.10 10.96 -6.99
C SER A 66 7.71 11.48 -7.40
N ALA A 67 7.68 12.51 -8.27
CA ALA A 67 6.45 13.09 -8.80
C ALA A 67 5.55 12.06 -9.50
N ARG A 68 6.14 11.26 -10.39
CA ARG A 68 5.43 10.21 -11.12
C ARG A 68 4.90 9.14 -10.16
N GLY A 69 5.68 8.78 -9.13
CA GLY A 69 5.24 7.86 -8.08
C GLY A 69 4.01 8.39 -7.32
N GLN A 70 4.04 9.66 -6.90
CA GLN A 70 2.93 10.30 -6.19
C GLN A 70 1.65 10.36 -7.05
N TRP A 71 1.78 10.71 -8.34
CA TRP A 71 0.66 10.68 -9.27
C TRP A 71 0.11 9.26 -9.48
N ALA A 72 0.97 8.27 -9.63
CA ALA A 72 0.56 6.88 -9.75
C ALA A 72 -0.20 6.41 -8.49
N ILE A 73 0.23 6.82 -7.29
CA ILE A 73 -0.48 6.58 -6.03
C ILE A 73 -1.87 7.24 -6.05
N PHE A 74 -1.96 8.53 -6.42
CA PHE A 74 -3.23 9.24 -6.50
C PHE A 74 -4.20 8.55 -7.46
N HIS A 75 -3.77 8.27 -8.70
CA HIS A 75 -4.61 7.62 -9.70
C HIS A 75 -5.08 6.24 -9.22
N ARG A 76 -4.19 5.48 -8.57
CA ARG A 76 -4.53 4.17 -8.03
C ARG A 76 -5.58 4.26 -6.92
N LEU A 77 -5.44 5.19 -5.98
CA LEU A 77 -6.43 5.38 -4.90
C LEU A 77 -7.77 5.90 -5.41
N ARG A 78 -7.76 6.80 -6.40
CA ARG A 78 -8.98 7.21 -7.09
C ARG A 78 -9.70 6.02 -7.71
N LYS A 79 -8.96 5.13 -8.39
CA LYS A 79 -9.52 3.90 -8.97
C LYS A 79 -10.09 2.97 -7.90
N VAL A 80 -9.38 2.77 -6.79
CA VAL A 80 -9.87 2.00 -5.63
C VAL A 80 -11.18 2.60 -5.09
N ASN A 81 -11.26 3.92 -4.91
CA ASN A 81 -12.46 4.59 -4.40
C ASN A 81 -13.67 4.45 -5.36
N ILE A 82 -13.45 4.57 -6.67
CA ILE A 82 -14.51 4.38 -7.69
C ILE A 82 -15.00 2.93 -7.68
N ASN A 83 -14.08 1.97 -7.64
CA ASN A 83 -14.44 0.55 -7.59
C ASN A 83 -15.20 0.21 -6.30
N HIS A 84 -14.78 0.79 -5.17
CA HIS A 84 -15.46 0.66 -3.90
C HIS A 84 -16.90 1.20 -3.97
N ALA A 85 -17.11 2.42 -4.48
CA ALA A 85 -18.43 2.99 -4.68
C ALA A 85 -19.31 2.12 -5.58
N THR A 86 -18.76 1.64 -6.70
CA THR A 86 -19.44 0.76 -7.65
C THR A 86 -19.90 -0.53 -6.98
N MET A 87 -19.04 -1.16 -6.19
CA MET A 87 -19.37 -2.39 -5.47
C MET A 87 -20.40 -2.15 -4.37
N ALA A 88 -20.22 -1.10 -3.57
CA ALA A 88 -21.12 -0.79 -2.46
C ALA A 88 -22.53 -0.50 -3.01
N TRP A 89 -22.62 0.27 -4.10
CA TRP A 89 -23.87 0.52 -4.81
C TRP A 89 -24.53 -0.78 -5.29
N ARG A 90 -23.79 -1.65 -6.00
CA ARG A 90 -24.34 -2.90 -6.55
C ARG A 90 -24.83 -3.86 -5.46
N ASN A 91 -24.17 -3.90 -4.31
CA ASN A 91 -24.49 -4.85 -3.24
C ASN A 91 -25.43 -4.30 -2.16
N ARG A 92 -25.89 -3.04 -2.27
CA ARG A 92 -26.61 -2.30 -1.22
C ARG A 92 -27.86 -2.99 -0.64
N TYR A 93 -28.52 -3.87 -1.38
CA TYR A 93 -29.73 -4.57 -0.91
C TYR A 93 -29.50 -6.02 -0.46
N HIS A 94 -28.41 -6.66 -0.88
CA HIS A 94 -28.20 -8.09 -0.64
C HIS A 94 -27.06 -8.36 0.35
N MET A 95 -25.93 -7.69 0.15
CA MET A 95 -24.74 -7.81 0.98
C MET A 95 -24.12 -6.43 1.12
N PRO A 96 -24.81 -5.52 1.84
CA PRO A 96 -24.37 -4.14 1.94
C PRO A 96 -22.92 -4.09 2.39
N LEU A 97 -22.12 -3.27 1.73
CA LEU A 97 -20.72 -3.06 2.10
C LEU A 97 -20.61 -1.88 3.07
N SER A 98 -19.61 -1.97 3.93
CA SER A 98 -19.16 -0.85 4.74
C SER A 98 -18.87 0.37 3.85
N PRO A 99 -19.14 1.60 4.31
CA PRO A 99 -18.71 2.80 3.60
C PRO A 99 -17.18 2.97 3.62
N HIS A 100 -16.45 2.14 4.36
CA HIS A 100 -15.00 2.22 4.54
C HIS A 100 -14.28 1.07 3.86
N ALA A 101 -13.11 1.33 3.28
CA ALA A 101 -12.20 0.34 2.70
C ALA A 101 -10.73 0.75 2.95
N LEU A 102 -9.83 -0.24 2.96
CA LEU A 102 -8.38 -0.03 3.00
C LEU A 102 -7.72 -0.50 1.71
N ALA A 103 -6.67 0.19 1.30
CA ALA A 103 -5.80 -0.17 0.20
C ALA A 103 -4.35 -0.19 0.66
N PHE A 104 -3.72 -1.36 0.65
CA PHE A 104 -2.29 -1.52 0.84
C PHE A 104 -1.61 -1.32 -0.51
N LEU A 105 -0.86 -0.24 -0.66
CA LEU A 105 -0.25 0.14 -1.94
C LEU A 105 1.13 -0.48 -2.06
N PHE A 106 1.44 -0.94 -3.27
CA PHE A 106 2.72 -1.55 -3.59
C PHE A 106 3.34 -0.92 -4.81
N GLN A 107 4.65 -0.69 -4.72
CA GLN A 107 5.49 -0.21 -5.79
C GLN A 107 6.29 -1.36 -6.39
N GLN A 108 6.34 -1.41 -7.71
CA GLN A 108 7.13 -2.38 -8.47
C GLN A 108 7.64 -1.75 -9.77
N ALA A 109 8.63 -2.37 -10.39
CA ALA A 109 9.08 -1.96 -11.72
C ALA A 109 7.96 -2.19 -12.75
N ASP A 110 7.76 -1.24 -13.64
CA ASP A 110 6.90 -1.42 -14.80
C ASP A 110 7.70 -2.10 -15.92
N PRO A 111 7.38 -3.34 -16.32
CA PRO A 111 8.15 -4.05 -17.35
C PRO A 111 7.99 -3.43 -18.75
N THR A 112 6.93 -2.65 -18.98
CA THR A 112 6.62 -2.06 -20.29
C THR A 112 7.33 -0.71 -20.45
N THR A 113 7.31 0.12 -19.42
CA THR A 113 7.86 1.49 -19.49
C THR A 113 9.23 1.63 -18.84
N GLY A 114 9.68 0.63 -18.08
CA GLY A 114 10.87 0.73 -17.21
C GLY A 114 10.68 1.68 -16.02
N GLY A 115 9.47 2.22 -15.84
CA GLY A 115 9.12 3.15 -14.77
C GLY A 115 8.68 2.45 -13.48
N VAL A 116 7.95 3.19 -12.65
CA VAL A 116 7.32 2.68 -11.43
C VAL A 116 5.84 2.43 -11.69
N ARG A 117 5.37 1.23 -11.35
CA ARG A 117 3.95 0.86 -11.32
C ARG A 117 3.47 0.75 -9.88
N ILE A 118 2.30 1.33 -9.61
CA ILE A 118 1.62 1.20 -8.30
C ILE A 118 0.46 0.22 -8.44
N THR A 119 0.43 -0.79 -7.57
CA THR A 119 -0.66 -1.75 -7.43
C THR A 119 -1.27 -1.67 -6.04
N ALA A 120 -2.44 -2.27 -5.83
CA ALA A 120 -3.10 -2.30 -4.54
C ALA A 120 -3.62 -3.69 -4.16
N ALA A 121 -3.46 -4.02 -2.88
CA ALA A 121 -4.23 -5.07 -2.22
C ALA A 121 -5.31 -4.36 -1.38
N THR A 122 -6.58 -4.65 -1.63
CA THR A 122 -7.70 -3.92 -1.05
C THR A 122 -8.43 -4.81 -0.04
N ARG A 123 -8.93 -4.19 1.02
CA ARG A 123 -9.83 -4.83 1.99
C ARG A 123 -11.13 -4.06 2.05
N THR A 124 -12.23 -4.77 1.82
CA THR A 124 -13.59 -4.28 2.05
C THR A 124 -14.26 -5.07 3.17
N TRP A 125 -15.32 -4.51 3.75
CA TRP A 125 -16.10 -5.19 4.79
C TRP A 125 -17.57 -5.18 4.44
N LEU A 126 -18.30 -6.17 4.94
CA LEU A 126 -19.75 -6.10 4.99
C LEU A 126 -20.17 -5.02 5.98
N ALA A 127 -21.27 -4.34 5.69
CA ALA A 127 -21.88 -3.38 6.58
C ALA A 127 -22.36 -4.11 7.84
N GLY A 128 -21.94 -3.59 9.00
CA GLY A 128 -22.36 -4.08 10.31
C GLY A 128 -21.90 -3.12 11.40
N PRO A 129 -22.28 -3.36 12.66
CA PRO A 129 -21.92 -2.48 13.78
C PRO A 129 -20.40 -2.23 13.88
N GLU A 130 -19.59 -3.24 13.58
CA GLU A 130 -18.13 -3.16 13.63
C GLU A 130 -17.54 -2.30 12.50
N SER A 131 -18.23 -2.19 11.38
CA SER A 131 -17.75 -1.48 10.19
C SER A 131 -18.29 -0.06 10.07
N GLN A 132 -19.19 0.37 10.96
CA GLN A 132 -19.70 1.75 10.98
C GLN A 132 -18.61 2.76 11.34
N HIS A 133 -17.65 2.32 12.14
CA HIS A 133 -16.50 3.13 12.55
C HIS A 133 -15.21 2.49 12.07
N PRO A 134 -14.30 3.25 11.44
CA PRO A 134 -13.07 2.70 10.91
C PRO A 134 -12.03 2.35 11.99
N LEU A 135 -12.06 2.99 13.16
CA LEU A 135 -11.01 2.84 14.18
C LEU A 135 -10.86 1.41 14.73
N PRO A 136 -11.95 0.69 15.11
CA PRO A 136 -11.84 -0.70 15.53
C PRO A 136 -11.26 -1.62 14.46
N LEU A 137 -11.49 -1.30 13.17
CA LEU A 137 -10.88 -2.04 12.06
C LEU A 137 -9.37 -1.84 12.08
N PHE A 138 -8.89 -0.58 12.12
CA PHE A 138 -7.46 -0.28 12.19
C PHE A 138 -6.77 -0.96 13.37
N ASP A 139 -7.33 -0.88 14.58
CA ASP A 139 -6.73 -1.48 15.78
C ASP A 139 -6.55 -3.00 15.63
N ARG A 140 -7.51 -3.65 14.96
CA ARG A 140 -7.42 -5.07 14.63
C ARG A 140 -6.31 -5.36 13.64
N PHE A 141 -6.18 -4.59 12.56
CA PHE A 141 -5.09 -4.74 11.59
C PHE A 141 -3.73 -4.52 12.23
N ILE A 142 -3.60 -3.50 13.09
CA ILE A 142 -2.38 -3.25 13.86
C ILE A 142 -2.03 -4.46 14.73
N THR A 143 -3.02 -5.01 15.43
CA THR A 143 -2.84 -6.17 16.31
C THR A 143 -2.37 -7.39 15.53
N VAL A 144 -3.05 -7.74 14.43
CA VAL A 144 -2.70 -8.88 13.59
C VAL A 144 -1.29 -8.70 13.01
N THR A 145 -1.01 -7.53 12.42
CA THR A 145 0.29 -7.24 11.82
C THR A 145 1.42 -7.36 12.85
N ARG A 146 1.25 -6.81 14.06
CA ARG A 146 2.24 -6.91 15.14
C ARG A 146 2.44 -8.36 15.61
N GLN A 147 1.37 -9.16 15.71
CA GLN A 147 1.50 -10.56 16.10
C GLN A 147 2.37 -11.37 15.12
N HIS A 148 2.31 -11.03 13.83
CA HIS A 148 3.12 -11.69 12.80
C HIS A 148 4.52 -11.07 12.64
N ALA A 149 4.69 -9.79 12.94
CA ALA A 149 6.00 -9.15 12.96
C ALA A 149 6.85 -9.57 14.18
N LEU A 150 6.22 -9.99 15.28
CA LEU A 150 6.90 -10.48 16.48
C LEU A 150 7.42 -11.92 16.37
N VAL A 151 7.51 -12.52 15.17
CA VAL A 151 8.12 -13.84 15.01
C VAL A 151 9.58 -13.74 15.47
N PRO A 152 9.97 -14.43 16.56
CA PRO A 152 11.33 -14.35 17.08
C PRO A 152 12.30 -14.88 16.03
N ASP A 153 13.46 -14.23 15.94
CA ASP A 153 14.55 -14.67 15.07
C ASP A 153 14.82 -16.16 15.35
N PRO A 154 14.75 -17.07 14.35
CA PRO A 154 15.09 -18.47 14.57
C PRO A 154 16.52 -18.64 15.11
N ALA A 155 17.39 -17.62 15.01
CA ALA A 155 18.72 -17.60 15.61
C ALA A 155 18.72 -17.42 17.14
N ASP A 156 17.65 -16.91 17.76
CA ASP A 156 17.50 -16.83 19.23
C ASP A 156 17.12 -18.19 19.85
N GLY A 157 17.02 -19.24 19.02
CA GLY A 157 16.71 -20.62 19.41
C GLY A 157 17.88 -21.42 20.01
N ASP A 158 19.05 -20.83 20.25
CA ASP A 158 20.18 -21.49 20.94
C ASP A 158 20.10 -21.38 22.48
N GLY A 159 18.94 -21.00 23.00
CA GLY A 159 18.57 -21.19 24.40
C GLY A 159 18.44 -22.68 24.72
N ALA A 160 19.59 -23.32 24.96
CA ALA A 160 19.80 -24.66 25.46
C ALA A 160 18.71 -25.14 26.43
N ALA A 161 17.63 -25.71 25.89
CA ALA A 161 16.86 -26.70 26.60
C ALA A 161 17.79 -27.91 26.73
N THR A 162 18.53 -27.93 27.84
CA THR A 162 19.25 -29.09 28.33
C THR A 162 18.20 -30.16 28.59
N GLU A 163 17.80 -30.89 27.56
CA GLU A 163 17.03 -32.12 27.73
C GLU A 163 17.91 -33.06 28.56
N PRO A 164 17.45 -33.49 29.76
CA PRO A 164 18.19 -34.47 30.53
C PRO A 164 18.12 -35.80 29.78
N ASN A 165 19.22 -36.11 29.10
CA ASN A 165 19.79 -37.44 28.86
C ASN A 165 18.78 -38.59 29.01
N ARG A 166 17.87 -38.74 28.05
CA ARG A 166 16.99 -39.92 27.96
C ARG A 166 17.78 -41.01 27.27
N ALA A 167 18.11 -42.05 28.03
CA ALA A 167 18.90 -43.20 27.63
C ALA A 167 18.47 -43.76 26.26
N ALA A 168 19.49 -44.05 25.45
CA ALA A 168 19.43 -44.45 24.07
C ALA A 168 18.52 -45.67 23.81
N GLU A 169 17.50 -45.48 22.97
CA GLU A 169 16.93 -46.57 22.17
C GLU A 169 17.63 -46.61 20.80
N PRO A 170 18.46 -47.62 20.51
CA PRO A 170 19.05 -47.81 19.19
C PRO A 170 18.02 -48.48 18.28
N GLY A 171 17.61 -47.83 17.19
CA GLY A 171 16.96 -48.56 16.08
C GLY A 171 15.98 -47.83 15.17
N ARG A 172 15.59 -46.58 15.42
CA ARG A 172 14.74 -45.85 14.48
C ARG A 172 15.52 -44.77 13.74
N ALA A 173 16.03 -45.14 12.57
CA ALA A 173 16.43 -44.21 11.52
C ALA A 173 15.22 -43.32 11.20
N ARG A 174 15.11 -42.18 11.89
CA ARG A 174 14.10 -41.17 11.58
C ARG A 174 14.51 -40.55 10.26
N LEU A 175 13.76 -40.93 9.21
CA LEU A 175 13.67 -40.17 7.97
C LEU A 175 13.16 -38.77 8.36
N HIS A 176 14.09 -37.88 8.72
CA HIS A 176 13.82 -36.46 8.93
C HIS A 176 13.56 -35.85 7.57
N GLY A 177 12.33 -36.04 7.07
CA GLY A 177 11.81 -35.27 5.95
C GLY A 177 12.06 -33.79 6.26
N ALA A 178 12.70 -33.10 5.33
CA ALA A 178 13.03 -31.69 5.45
C ALA A 178 11.78 -30.94 5.95
N ARG A 179 11.87 -30.37 7.16
CA ARG A 179 10.78 -29.59 7.73
C ARG A 179 10.58 -28.40 6.79
N LYS A 180 9.48 -28.40 6.03
CA LYS A 180 9.11 -27.25 5.19
C LYS A 180 9.05 -26.04 6.11
N ALA A 181 9.82 -25.00 5.82
CA ALA A 181 9.76 -23.76 6.58
C ALA A 181 8.30 -23.28 6.60
N PRO A 182 7.82 -22.72 7.74
CA PRO A 182 6.49 -22.14 7.79
C PRO A 182 6.37 -21.10 6.66
N PRO A 183 5.20 -20.97 6.01
CA PRO A 183 4.99 -19.94 5.01
C PRO A 183 5.24 -18.57 5.65
N VAL A 184 5.97 -17.72 4.93
CA VAL A 184 6.22 -16.33 5.33
C VAL A 184 4.87 -15.61 5.30
N TRP A 185 4.56 -14.87 6.37
CA TRP A 185 3.33 -14.08 6.45
C TRP A 185 3.34 -12.99 5.36
N ASP A 186 2.23 -12.84 4.66
CA ASP A 186 2.11 -11.93 3.52
C ASP A 186 0.87 -11.05 3.66
N LEU A 187 1.08 -9.74 3.80
CA LEU A 187 0.01 -8.77 3.98
C LEU A 187 -1.01 -8.81 2.83
N ARG A 188 -0.58 -9.19 1.63
CA ARG A 188 -1.42 -9.26 0.42
C ARG A 188 -2.50 -10.32 0.54
N THR A 189 -2.19 -11.44 1.18
CA THR A 189 -3.14 -12.56 1.32
C THR A 189 -3.83 -12.58 2.67
N GLU A 190 -3.17 -12.04 3.70
CA GLU A 190 -3.64 -12.15 5.09
C GLU A 190 -4.55 -10.98 5.49
N LEU A 191 -4.32 -9.79 4.92
CA LEU A 191 -5.04 -8.58 5.30
C LEU A 191 -6.01 -8.08 4.23
N ALA A 192 -5.77 -8.40 2.96
CA ALA A 192 -6.61 -8.00 1.86
C ALA A 192 -7.61 -9.10 1.48
N ASP A 193 -8.76 -8.72 0.93
CA ASP A 193 -9.70 -9.66 0.30
C ASP A 193 -9.54 -9.69 -1.23
N ARG A 194 -8.79 -8.73 -1.79
CA ARG A 194 -8.55 -8.57 -3.22
C ARG A 194 -7.13 -8.07 -3.47
N CYS A 195 -6.51 -8.56 -4.52
CA CYS A 195 -5.23 -8.07 -5.02
C CYS A 195 -5.33 -7.75 -6.50
N ASP A 196 -4.58 -6.74 -6.95
CA ASP A 196 -4.39 -6.52 -8.37
C ASP A 196 -3.78 -7.76 -9.04
N PRO A 197 -4.34 -8.23 -10.17
CA PRO A 197 -3.76 -9.36 -10.91
C PRO A 197 -2.34 -9.10 -11.40
N ALA A 198 -1.96 -7.83 -11.58
CA ALA A 198 -0.65 -7.40 -12.05
C ALA A 198 0.36 -7.18 -10.90
N MET A 199 0.01 -7.46 -9.65
CA MET A 199 0.91 -7.33 -8.51
C MET A 199 1.95 -8.46 -8.52
N ALA A 200 3.23 -8.09 -8.58
CA ALA A 200 4.34 -9.01 -8.58
C ALA A 200 4.70 -9.49 -7.16
N ASP A 201 5.34 -10.65 -7.08
CA ASP A 201 5.76 -11.24 -5.80
C ASP A 201 6.80 -10.37 -5.07
N ASP A 202 7.64 -9.67 -5.81
CA ASP A 202 8.72 -8.79 -5.35
C ASP A 202 8.29 -7.32 -5.19
N ALA A 203 7.01 -7.00 -5.31
CA ALA A 203 6.52 -5.64 -5.07
C ALA A 203 6.79 -5.19 -3.63
N PHE A 204 7.13 -3.91 -3.44
CA PHE A 204 7.46 -3.31 -2.15
C PHE A 204 6.31 -2.48 -1.61
N TYR A 205 6.06 -2.57 -0.30
CA TYR A 205 5.02 -1.78 0.34
C TYR A 205 5.31 -0.27 0.27
N ALA A 206 4.44 0.47 -0.42
CA ALA A 206 4.59 1.89 -0.70
C ALA A 206 3.77 2.79 0.25
N GLY A 207 2.77 2.25 0.92
CA GLY A 207 1.98 2.97 1.93
C GLY A 207 0.53 2.54 2.02
N LEU A 208 -0.22 3.28 2.82
CA LEU A 208 -1.59 2.95 3.19
C LEU A 208 -2.60 3.95 2.59
N GLY A 209 -3.60 3.39 1.92
CA GLY A 209 -4.79 4.09 1.46
C GLY A 209 -5.99 3.79 2.34
N TYR A 210 -6.75 4.82 2.66
CA TYR A 210 -8.08 4.73 3.26
C TYR A 210 -9.09 5.31 2.28
N SER A 211 -10.17 4.58 2.02
CA SER A 211 -11.27 5.03 1.18
C SER A 211 -12.55 5.07 2.00
N THR A 212 -13.31 6.16 1.87
CA THR A 212 -14.62 6.35 2.49
C THR A 212 -15.66 6.76 1.45
N LEU A 213 -16.91 6.32 1.64
CA LEU A 213 -18.10 6.79 0.95
C LEU A 213 -18.96 7.71 1.85
N ASP A 214 -18.58 7.84 3.12
CA ASP A 214 -19.05 8.92 3.98
C ASP A 214 -18.23 10.18 3.66
N THR A 215 -18.93 11.30 3.53
CA THR A 215 -18.36 12.60 3.16
C THR A 215 -18.86 13.69 4.11
N PRO A 216 -18.25 14.89 4.14
CA PRO A 216 -18.79 16.01 4.90
C PRO A 216 -20.25 16.37 4.54
N ALA A 217 -20.70 16.04 3.32
CA ALA A 217 -22.06 16.30 2.86
C ALA A 217 -23.10 15.27 3.35
N GLY A 218 -22.67 14.12 3.88
CA GLY A 218 -23.58 13.06 4.32
C GLY A 218 -22.94 11.67 4.34
N THR A 219 -23.69 10.72 4.90
CA THR A 219 -23.31 9.30 4.96
C THR A 219 -23.61 8.57 3.66
N PHE A 220 -22.96 7.44 3.43
CA PHE A 220 -23.20 6.59 2.27
C PHE A 220 -24.67 6.18 2.12
N ASP A 221 -25.35 5.87 3.22
CA ASP A 221 -26.78 5.55 3.21
C ASP A 221 -27.65 6.73 2.75
N GLN A 222 -27.29 7.95 3.15
CA GLN A 222 -27.98 9.16 2.69
C GLN A 222 -27.75 9.38 1.20
N HIS A 223 -26.51 9.22 0.74
CA HIS A 223 -26.17 9.31 -0.69
C HIS A 223 -26.90 8.27 -1.52
N CYS A 224 -26.96 7.03 -1.06
CA CYS A 224 -27.67 5.96 -1.77
C CYS A 224 -29.16 6.23 -1.98
N ARG A 225 -29.81 6.96 -1.06
CA ARG A 225 -31.23 7.33 -1.20
C ARG A 225 -31.45 8.41 -2.26
N ALA A 226 -30.44 9.24 -2.51
CA ALA A 226 -30.52 10.36 -3.46
C ALA A 226 -29.90 10.04 -4.83
N ALA A 227 -29.01 9.04 -4.89
CA ALA A 227 -28.29 8.63 -6.09
C ALA A 227 -29.19 7.88 -7.09
N ASN A 228 -28.96 8.10 -8.38
CA ASN A 228 -29.58 7.33 -9.46
C ASN A 228 -28.66 6.20 -9.96
N SER A 229 -27.35 6.33 -9.72
CA SER A 229 -26.30 5.40 -10.16
C SER A 229 -25.10 5.41 -9.21
N GLU A 230 -24.17 4.46 -9.38
CA GLU A 230 -22.90 4.43 -8.65
C GLU A 230 -22.04 5.70 -8.86
N LEU A 231 -22.21 6.40 -9.99
CA LEU A 231 -21.49 7.63 -10.30
C LEU A 231 -22.00 8.83 -9.48
N ASP A 232 -23.23 8.73 -8.97
CA ASP A 232 -23.83 9.75 -8.10
C ASP A 232 -23.41 9.61 -6.64
N ILE A 233 -22.70 8.53 -6.28
CA ILE A 233 -22.19 8.33 -4.93
C ILE A 233 -20.90 9.12 -4.77
N PRO A 234 -20.84 10.18 -3.95
CA PRO A 234 -19.58 10.85 -3.67
C PRO A 234 -18.69 9.97 -2.79
N GLY A 235 -17.44 10.35 -2.62
CA GLY A 235 -16.55 9.64 -1.72
C GLY A 235 -15.27 10.42 -1.49
N GLY A 236 -14.37 9.85 -0.72
CA GLY A 236 -13.05 10.43 -0.55
C GLY A 236 -12.04 9.40 -0.14
N PHE A 237 -10.78 9.77 -0.24
CA PHE A 237 -9.68 8.90 0.10
C PHE A 237 -8.50 9.68 0.69
N CYS A 238 -7.77 9.00 1.56
CA CYS A 238 -6.55 9.49 2.16
C CYS A 238 -5.43 8.48 1.89
N TYR A 239 -4.24 9.00 1.59
CA TYR A 239 -3.00 8.28 1.52
C TYR A 239 -2.11 8.72 2.67
N LEU A 240 -1.44 7.75 3.29
CA LEU A 240 -0.37 7.97 4.25
C LEU A 240 0.80 7.06 3.93
N SER A 241 2.01 7.60 3.94
CA SER A 241 3.23 6.80 3.94
C SER A 241 4.30 7.49 4.76
N ASN A 242 4.99 6.71 5.58
CA ASN A 242 6.16 7.18 6.30
C ASN A 242 7.33 6.20 6.12
N PRO A 243 8.19 6.41 5.10
CA PRO A 243 9.27 5.49 4.80
C PRO A 243 10.36 5.45 5.89
N SER A 244 10.66 6.56 6.57
CA SER A 244 11.72 6.57 7.61
C SER A 244 11.20 6.42 9.04
N GLY A 245 9.88 6.50 9.24
CA GLY A 245 9.28 6.51 10.57
C GLY A 245 9.39 7.87 11.29
N THR A 246 10.00 8.88 10.67
CA THR A 246 10.10 10.25 11.21
C THR A 246 8.96 11.13 10.70
N GLU A 247 8.68 12.25 11.38
CA GLU A 247 7.65 13.20 10.90
C GLU A 247 8.07 13.91 9.60
N ASP A 248 9.37 14.08 9.36
CA ASP A 248 9.90 14.79 8.19
C ASP A 248 9.67 14.03 6.88
N ASP A 249 9.59 12.70 6.95
CA ASP A 249 9.29 11.86 5.79
C ASP A 249 7.82 11.48 5.67
N LEU A 250 6.94 12.01 6.54
CA LEU A 250 5.52 11.76 6.42
C LEU A 250 4.99 12.36 5.11
N ARG A 251 4.33 11.50 4.33
CA ARG A 251 3.60 11.87 3.13
C ARG A 251 2.11 11.66 3.38
N VAL A 252 1.34 12.73 3.21
CA VAL A 252 -0.12 12.71 3.31
C VAL A 252 -0.72 13.34 2.06
N LEU A 253 -1.68 12.63 1.48
CA LEU A 253 -2.56 13.13 0.44
C LEU A 253 -4.00 12.83 0.85
N THR A 254 -4.90 13.78 0.65
CA THR A 254 -6.34 13.59 0.84
C THR A 254 -7.06 14.12 -0.37
N ALA A 255 -8.07 13.39 -0.84
CA ALA A 255 -8.87 13.84 -1.95
C ALA A 255 -10.35 13.51 -1.74
N ASP A 256 -11.20 14.44 -2.12
CA ASP A 256 -12.65 14.28 -2.09
C ASP A 256 -13.18 14.25 -3.54
N ARG A 257 -13.98 13.23 -3.84
CA ARG A 257 -14.62 12.99 -5.12
C ARG A 257 -16.10 13.39 -5.03
N GLY A 258 -16.50 14.39 -5.81
CA GLY A 258 -17.91 14.78 -5.95
C GLY A 258 -18.80 13.72 -6.59
N ALA A 259 -20.11 13.86 -6.39
CA ALA A 259 -21.16 13.11 -7.09
C ALA A 259 -21.36 13.62 -8.53
N ALA A 260 -22.19 12.97 -9.34
CA ALA A 260 -22.38 13.33 -10.75
C ALA A 260 -23.11 14.69 -10.98
N ASN A 261 -23.66 15.33 -9.96
CA ASN A 261 -24.08 16.74 -10.07
C ASN A 261 -22.91 17.74 -9.94
N GLY A 262 -21.69 17.24 -9.69
CA GLY A 262 -20.41 17.93 -9.78
C GLY A 262 -19.35 17.07 -10.51
N VAL A 263 -19.76 16.35 -11.58
CA VAL A 263 -18.92 15.38 -12.32
C VAL A 263 -17.51 15.91 -12.53
N GLY A 264 -16.51 15.15 -12.10
CA GLY A 264 -15.10 15.41 -12.37
C GLY A 264 -14.41 16.35 -11.39
N THR A 265 -15.16 16.98 -10.47
CA THR A 265 -14.54 17.78 -9.41
C THR A 265 -13.91 16.87 -8.36
N ILE A 266 -12.58 16.92 -8.29
CA ILE A 266 -11.79 16.29 -7.24
C ILE A 266 -11.04 17.41 -6.54
N ALA A 267 -11.29 17.57 -5.24
CA ALA A 267 -10.51 18.48 -4.41
C ALA A 267 -9.34 17.69 -3.83
N ILE A 268 -8.11 18.05 -4.18
CA ILE A 268 -6.89 17.39 -3.69
C ILE A 268 -6.16 18.32 -2.73
N HIS A 269 -5.84 17.81 -1.55
CA HIS A 269 -4.99 18.48 -0.57
C HIS A 269 -3.78 17.59 -0.26
N THR A 270 -2.57 18.15 -0.32
CA THR A 270 -1.34 17.36 -0.13
C THR A 270 -0.23 18.17 0.55
N TYR A 271 0.58 17.49 1.39
CA TYR A 271 1.67 18.10 2.16
C TYR A 271 2.89 18.44 1.31
N GLU A 272 3.22 17.56 0.37
CA GLU A 272 4.16 17.84 -0.69
C GLU A 272 3.33 18.00 -1.95
N ALA A 273 3.38 19.18 -2.57
CA ALA A 273 2.75 19.39 -3.87
C ALA A 273 3.09 18.20 -4.79
N LEU A 274 2.05 17.57 -5.38
CA LEU A 274 2.27 16.65 -6.50
C LEU A 274 3.20 17.38 -7.46
N ALA A 275 4.38 16.85 -7.78
CA ALA A 275 5.45 17.71 -8.30
C ALA A 275 5.19 18.38 -9.66
N THR A 276 4.05 18.10 -10.29
CA THR A 276 3.48 18.86 -11.40
C THR A 276 2.91 20.17 -10.90
N HIS A 277 3.24 21.31 -11.52
CA HIS A 277 2.64 22.59 -11.13
C HIS A 277 1.10 22.51 -11.13
N PRO A 278 0.37 23.15 -10.17
CA PRO A 278 -1.09 23.00 -10.07
C PRO A 278 -1.87 23.34 -11.35
N LEU A 279 -1.32 24.24 -12.19
CA LEU A 279 -1.92 24.63 -13.47
C LEU A 279 -1.76 23.59 -14.58
N ASP A 280 -0.78 22.69 -14.45
CA ASP A 280 -0.46 21.67 -15.47
C ASP A 280 -1.05 20.29 -15.09
N SER A 281 -1.81 20.24 -14.00
CA SER A 281 -2.46 19.04 -13.50
C SER A 281 -3.90 18.95 -14.01
N ASP A 282 -4.30 17.77 -14.50
CA ASP A 282 -5.70 17.47 -14.84
C ASP A 282 -6.64 17.61 -13.63
N PHE A 283 -6.08 17.60 -12.42
CA PHE A 283 -6.80 17.75 -11.16
C PHE A 283 -6.21 18.91 -10.35
N PRO A 284 -6.92 20.04 -10.19
CA PRO A 284 -6.43 21.15 -9.38
C PRO A 284 -6.19 20.67 -7.94
N TYR A 285 -5.03 21.00 -7.38
CA TYR A 285 -4.67 20.63 -6.02
C TYR A 285 -4.16 21.84 -5.24
N ALA A 286 -4.33 21.81 -3.92
CA ALA A 286 -3.89 22.86 -3.01
C ALA A 286 -2.74 22.34 -2.12
N PRO A 287 -1.51 22.87 -2.27
CA PRO A 287 -0.44 22.62 -1.31
C PRO A 287 -0.91 23.06 0.08
N THR A 288 -0.82 22.15 1.05
CA THR A 288 -1.35 22.35 2.40
C THR A 288 -0.29 21.91 3.40
N SER A 289 -0.10 22.59 4.54
CA SER A 289 0.87 22.10 5.52
C SER A 289 0.40 20.78 6.15
N ILE A 290 1.35 19.93 6.56
CA ILE A 290 1.03 18.66 7.21
C ILE A 290 0.16 18.87 8.44
N LYS A 291 0.47 19.92 9.22
CA LYS A 291 -0.31 20.30 10.39
C LYS A 291 -1.76 20.62 10.03
N VAL A 292 -2.01 21.37 8.95
CA VAL A 292 -3.37 21.66 8.50
C VAL A 292 -4.07 20.37 8.03
N LEU A 293 -3.38 19.49 7.32
CA LEU A 293 -3.92 18.17 6.96
C LEU A 293 -4.21 17.29 8.19
N LEU A 294 -3.38 17.32 9.22
CA LEU A 294 -3.62 16.53 10.43
C LEU A 294 -4.75 17.12 11.29
N ASP A 295 -4.84 18.46 11.38
CA ASP A 295 -5.77 19.14 12.29
C ASP A 295 -7.16 19.40 11.68
N GLN A 296 -7.21 19.71 10.38
CA GLN A 296 -8.40 20.25 9.72
C GLN A 296 -9.00 19.33 8.67
N SER A 297 -8.29 18.29 8.27
CA SER A 297 -8.81 17.31 7.31
C SER A 297 -10.03 16.57 7.86
N PRO A 298 -11.00 16.20 6.98
CA PRO A 298 -12.06 15.28 7.37
C PRO A 298 -11.52 13.92 7.86
N TYR A 299 -10.27 13.58 7.49
CA TYR A 299 -9.58 12.34 7.86
C TYR A 299 -8.81 12.42 9.19
N ARG A 300 -8.81 13.56 9.91
CA ARG A 300 -8.04 13.74 11.16
C ARG A 300 -8.25 12.65 12.21
N HIS A 301 -9.43 12.05 12.23
CA HIS A 301 -9.81 11.05 13.21
C HIS A 301 -9.24 9.66 12.90
N VAL A 302 -8.85 9.37 11.65
CA VAL A 302 -8.24 8.08 11.24
C VAL A 302 -6.73 8.17 11.03
N LEU A 303 -6.19 9.36 10.78
CA LEU A 303 -4.78 9.57 10.46
C LEU A 303 -3.80 8.98 11.50
N PRO A 304 -4.02 9.12 12.83
CA PRO A 304 -3.14 8.50 13.82
C PRO A 304 -3.11 6.97 13.74
N GLN A 305 -4.26 6.34 13.52
CA GLN A 305 -4.37 4.89 13.36
C GLN A 305 -3.76 4.41 12.04
N MET A 306 -3.96 5.18 10.96
CA MET A 306 -3.30 4.93 9.68
C MET A 306 -1.77 4.96 9.83
N TRP A 307 -1.24 5.94 10.56
CA TRP A 307 0.20 6.02 10.86
C TRP A 307 0.71 4.77 11.57
N HIS A 308 0.05 4.36 12.66
CA HIS A 308 0.48 3.19 13.42
C HIS A 308 0.39 1.89 12.61
N LEU A 309 -0.63 1.78 11.75
CA LEU A 309 -0.77 0.65 10.84
C LEU A 309 0.32 0.67 9.76
N ASP A 310 0.62 1.83 9.14
CA ASP A 310 1.68 1.96 8.13
C ASP A 310 3.03 1.50 8.66
N GLN A 311 3.40 1.92 9.87
CA GLN A 311 4.65 1.50 10.51
C GLN A 311 4.70 -0.02 10.73
N ALA A 312 3.60 -0.62 11.20
CA ALA A 312 3.54 -2.06 11.42
C ALA A 312 3.63 -2.84 10.10
N LEU A 313 2.94 -2.37 9.05
CA LEU A 313 2.93 -3.00 7.73
C LEU A 313 4.29 -2.94 7.06
N ARG A 314 4.96 -1.77 7.11
CA ARG A 314 6.29 -1.59 6.54
C ARG A 314 7.29 -2.55 7.18
N HIS A 315 7.30 -2.61 8.51
CA HIS A 315 8.17 -3.55 9.23
C HIS A 315 7.90 -5.01 8.83
N ALA A 316 6.64 -5.40 8.66
CA ALA A 316 6.29 -6.75 8.24
C ALA A 316 6.69 -7.04 6.77
N ASP A 317 6.58 -6.06 5.87
CA ASP A 317 7.04 -6.19 4.48
C ASP A 317 8.57 -6.29 4.38
N ASP A 318 9.30 -5.54 5.20
CA ASP A 318 10.77 -5.63 5.30
C ASP A 318 11.21 -7.05 5.71
N LEU A 319 10.56 -7.63 6.72
CA LEU A 319 10.81 -9.01 7.15
C LEU A 319 10.51 -10.03 6.04
N ARG A 320 9.44 -9.81 5.26
CA ARG A 320 9.08 -10.66 4.12
C ARG A 320 10.17 -10.65 3.05
N HIS A 321 10.68 -9.48 2.69
CA HIS A 321 11.78 -9.35 1.71
C HIS A 321 13.08 -9.96 2.21
N GLN A 322 13.45 -9.72 3.47
CA GLN A 322 14.63 -10.35 4.10
C GLN A 322 14.54 -11.89 4.06
N ALA A 323 13.36 -12.45 4.31
CA ALA A 323 13.12 -13.88 4.25
C ALA A 323 13.22 -14.43 2.80
N ALA A 324 12.78 -13.66 1.81
CA ALA A 324 12.85 -14.03 0.40
C ALA A 324 14.29 -14.00 -0.16
N ASP A 325 15.10 -13.02 0.26
CA ASP A 325 16.50 -12.89 -0.16
C ASP A 325 17.37 -14.01 0.40
N GLY A 326 17.04 -14.50 1.60
CA GLY A 326 17.70 -15.64 2.24
C GLY A 326 19.22 -15.47 2.41
N PRO A 327 19.95 -16.54 2.77
CA PRO A 327 21.40 -16.47 3.01
C PRO A 327 22.25 -16.29 1.74
N ARG A 328 21.68 -15.93 0.58
CA ARG A 328 22.38 -15.84 -0.70
C ARG A 328 23.55 -14.85 -0.70
N THR A 329 23.55 -13.88 0.21
CA THR A 329 24.59 -12.84 0.33
C THR A 329 25.80 -13.24 1.19
N ARG A 330 25.72 -14.25 2.06
CA ARG A 330 26.87 -14.62 2.94
C ARG A 330 27.99 -15.42 2.26
N ARG A 331 27.81 -15.91 1.03
CA ARG A 331 28.80 -16.77 0.33
C ARG A 331 29.76 -16.05 -0.62
N ARG A 332 29.62 -14.74 -0.84
CA ARG A 332 30.46 -13.99 -1.80
C ARG A 332 31.58 -13.15 -1.20
N SER A 333 31.67 -13.03 0.12
CA SER A 333 32.79 -12.39 0.83
C SER A 333 33.83 -13.41 1.30
N GLY A 334 34.33 -14.23 0.36
CA GLY A 334 35.59 -14.95 0.58
C GLY A 334 36.77 -13.99 0.40
N PRO A 335 37.79 -14.01 1.27
CA PRO A 335 38.96 -13.14 1.12
C PRO A 335 39.66 -13.46 -0.20
N SER A 336 39.83 -12.43 -1.03
CA SER A 336 40.78 -12.44 -2.16
C SER A 336 42.19 -12.23 -1.65
#